data_AF-A0A838PDS6-F1
#
_entry.id   AF-A0A838PDS6-F1
#
_cell.length_a   1.000
_cell.length_b   1.000
_cell.length_c   1.000
_cell.angle_alpha   90.00
_cell.angle_beta   90.00
_cell.angle_gamma   90.00
#
_symmetry.space_group_name_H-M   'P 1'
#
loop_
_entity.id
_entity.type
_entity.pdbx_description
1 polymer ?
#
loop_
_entity_poly.entity_id
_entity_poly.type
_entity_poly.pdbx_seq_one_letter_code
_entity_poly.pdbx_strand_id
1 'polypeptide(L)' 'MKAVSGKDFAKALERHGWSLLRVKGSHHIYGKAGSEVRISVPIHGNQALKTGLLRHFMKVASLAESDL' A
#
# COMPACT_ATOMS: atom_id res chain seq x y z
N MET A 1 -12.90 5.19 -7.82
CA MET A 1 -11.51 5.11 -7.33
C MET A 1 -10.80 6.45 -7.34
N LYS A 2 -10.60 6.99 -6.15
CA LYS A 2 -9.80 8.18 -5.87
C LYS A 2 -8.33 7.94 -6.27
N ALA A 3 -7.67 8.96 -6.82
CA ALA A 3 -6.22 8.93 -7.03
C ALA A 3 -5.51 9.10 -5.69
N VAL A 4 -4.65 8.14 -5.31
CA VAL A 4 -3.98 8.09 -4.01
C VAL A 4 -2.48 7.90 -4.24
N SER A 5 -1.66 8.65 -3.50
CA SER A 5 -0.20 8.52 -3.55
C SER A 5 0.25 7.20 -2.90
N GLY A 6 1.45 6.73 -3.23
CA GLY A 6 2.04 5.58 -2.52
C GLY A 6 2.16 5.82 -1.01
N LYS A 7 2.43 7.07 -0.62
CA LYS A 7 2.52 7.51 0.79
C LYS A 7 1.20 7.41 1.52
N ASP A 8 0.10 7.83 0.89
CA ASP A 8 -1.22 7.78 1.52
C ASP A 8 -1.76 6.34 1.58
N PHE A 9 -1.49 5.54 0.54
CA PHE A 9 -1.83 4.12 0.56
C PHE A 9 -1.05 3.35 1.65
N ALA A 10 0.23 3.67 1.85
CA ALA A 10 1.04 3.14 2.94
C ALA A 10 0.42 3.41 4.33
N LYS A 11 -0.09 4.63 4.56
CA LYS A 11 -0.83 4.94 5.81
C LYS A 11 -2.11 4.12 5.95
N ALA A 12 -2.85 3.91 4.86
CA ALA A 12 -4.04 3.05 4.88
C ALA A 12 -3.68 1.61 5.27
N LEU A 13 -2.59 1.05 4.71
CA LEU A 13 -2.08 -0.26 5.12
C LEU A 13 -1.77 -0.31 6.62
N GLU A 14 -1.05 0.69 7.14
CA GLU A 14 -0.68 0.77 8.57
C GLU A 14 -1.91 0.81 9.49
N ARG A 15 -2.94 1.58 9.14
CA ARG A 15 -4.23 1.60 9.86
C ARG A 15 -4.91 0.23 9.92
N HIS A 16 -4.64 -0.65 8.96
CA HIS A 16 -5.22 -1.99 8.88
C HIS A 16 -4.25 -3.11 9.31
N GLY A 17 -3.25 -2.76 10.13
CA GLY A 17 -2.37 -3.72 10.80
C GLY A 17 -1.27 -4.29 9.91
N TRP A 18 -0.98 -3.65 8.78
CA TRP A 18 0.24 -3.93 8.03
C TRP A 18 1.40 -3.14 8.65
N SER A 19 2.56 -3.76 8.74
CA SER A 19 3.78 -3.15 9.27
C SER A 19 4.81 -3.01 8.16
N LEU A 20 5.51 -1.88 8.15
CA LEU A 20 6.68 -1.69 7.29
C LEU A 20 7.80 -2.63 7.74
N LEU A 21 8.24 -3.51 6.84
CA LEU A 21 9.29 -4.49 7.12
C LEU A 21 10.65 -4.04 6.60
N ARG A 22 10.68 -3.40 5.42
CA ARG A 22 11.91 -3.00 4.76
C ARG A 22 11.66 -1.88 3.77
N VAL A 23 12.66 -1.02 3.58
CA VAL A 23 12.72 -0.04 2.49
C VAL A 23 13.91 -0.36 1.57
N LYS A 24 13.69 -0.33 0.26
CA LYS A 24 14.76 -0.41 -0.76
C LYS A 24 14.51 0.65 -1.84
N GLY A 25 15.27 1.75 -1.77
CA GLY A 25 15.02 2.91 -2.61
C GLY A 25 13.63 3.48 -2.33
N SER A 26 12.82 3.65 -3.37
CA SER A 26 11.43 4.14 -3.24
C SER A 26 10.42 3.06 -2.84
N HIS A 27 10.79 1.79 -2.84
CA HIS A 27 9.89 0.69 -2.52
C HIS A 27 9.84 0.43 -1.02
N HIS A 28 8.63 0.56 -0.46
CA HIS A 28 8.32 0.30 0.93
C HIS A 28 7.58 -1.03 1.01
N ILE A 29 8.17 -2.01 1.70
CA ILE A 29 7.67 -3.39 1.74
C ILE A 29 6.91 -3.59 3.05
N TYR A 30 5.61 -3.85 2.93
CA TYR A 30 4.70 -4.10 4.05
C TYR A 30 4.38 -5.59 4.18
N GLY A 31 4.21 -6.05 5.41
CA GLY A 31 3.67 -7.38 5.73
C GLY A 31 2.72 -7.31 6.91
N LYS A 32 1.92 -8.34 7.11
CA LYS A 32 0.94 -8.44 8.21
C LYS A 32 1.17 -9.73 8.98
N ALA A 33 1.09 -9.66 10.31
CA ALA A 33 1.27 -10.84 11.16
C ALA A 33 0.27 -11.94 10.78
N GLY A 34 0.74 -13.19 10.71
CA GLY A 34 -0.07 -14.32 10.24
C GLY A 34 -0.36 -14.34 8.74
N SER A 35 0.25 -13.45 7.95
CA SER A 35 0.15 -13.45 6.48
C SER A 35 1.52 -13.54 5.82
N GLU A 36 1.66 -14.42 4.84
CA GLU A 36 2.87 -14.57 4.01
C GLU A 36 2.94 -13.50 2.91
N VAL A 37 1.82 -12.80 2.66
CA VAL A 37 1.72 -11.78 1.62
C VAL A 37 2.62 -10.59 1.95
N ARG A 38 3.27 -10.06 0.91
CA ARG A 38 4.08 -8.83 0.98
C ARG A 38 3.59 -7.85 -0.07
N ILE A 39 3.45 -6.59 0.33
CA ILE A 39 3.05 -5.51 -0.57
C ILE A 39 4.22 -4.54 -0.69
N SER A 40 4.78 -4.41 -1.90
CA SER A 40 5.86 -3.48 -2.21
C SER A 40 5.28 -2.19 -2.82
N VAL A 41 5.04 -1.19 -1.99
CA VAL A 41 4.45 0.09 -2.40
C VAL A 41 5.55 1.03 -2.93
N PRO A 42 5.47 1.48 -4.20
CA PRO A 42 6.37 2.52 -4.69
C PRO A 42 5.94 3.89 -4.14
N ILE A 43 6.87 4.60 -3.50
CA ILE A 43 6.63 5.95 -2.96
C ILE A 43 7.55 6.95 -3.66
N HIS A 44 6.99 7.72 -4.60
CA HIS A 44 7.66 8.78 -5.36
C HIS A 44 7.10 10.15 -4.99
N GLY A 45 7.24 10.53 -3.72
CA GLY A 45 6.66 11.76 -3.17
C GLY A 45 5.13 11.71 -3.13
N ASN A 46 4.47 12.75 -3.67
CA ASN A 46 3.01 12.86 -3.72
C ASN A 46 2.41 12.36 -5.05
N GLN A 47 3.20 11.69 -5.90
CA GLN A 47 2.70 11.14 -7.15
C GLN A 47 1.69 10.01 -6.89
N ALA A 48 0.56 10.08 -7.59
CA ALA A 48 -0.49 9.08 -7.49
C ALA A 48 -0.06 7.73 -8.07
N LEU A 49 -0.48 6.65 -7.42
CA LEU A 49 -0.37 5.31 -7.99
C LEU A 49 -1.28 5.21 -9.21
N LYS A 50 -0.82 4.49 -10.24
CA LYS A 50 -1.68 4.13 -11.38
C LYS A 50 -2.87 3.31 -10.87
N THR A 51 -4.06 3.58 -11.39
CA THR A 51 -5.32 2.96 -10.94
C THR A 51 -5.27 1.43 -10.90
N GLY A 52 -4.67 0.78 -11.90
CA GLY A 52 -4.52 -0.68 -11.92
C GLY A 52 -3.65 -1.22 -10.78
N LEU A 53 -2.57 -0.50 -10.43
CA LEU A 53 -1.68 -0.88 -9.34
C LEU A 53 -2.35 -0.69 -7.98
N LEU A 54 -3.03 0.44 -7.79
CA LEU A 54 -3.82 0.70 -6.59
C LEU A 54 -4.90 -0.38 -6.39
N ARG A 55 -5.65 -0.73 -7.45
CA ARG A 55 -6.65 -1.82 -7.44
C ARG A 55 -6.05 -3.15 -7.01
N HIS A 56 -4.89 -3.50 -7.57
CA HIS A 56 -4.20 -4.72 -7.23
C HIS A 56 -3.83 -4.74 -5.75
N PHE A 57 -3.21 -3.67 -5.24
CA PHE A 57 -2.84 -3.61 -3.83
C PHE A 57 -4.03 -3.63 -2.88
N MET A 58 -5.12 -2.91 -3.18
CA MET A 58 -6.34 -2.97 -2.37
C MET A 58 -6.91 -4.38 -2.30
N LYS A 59 -6.96 -5.09 -3.43
CA LYS A 59 -7.41 -6.49 -3.46
C LYS A 59 -6.54 -7.39 -2.59
N VAL A 60 -5.21 -7.26 -2.70
CA VAL A 60 -4.24 -8.03 -1.91
C VAL A 60 -4.34 -7.68 -0.43
N ALA A 61 -4.56 -6.40 -0.10
CA ALA A 61 -4.71 -5.92 1.26
C ALA A 61 -6.10 -6.13 1.86
N SER A 62 -7.07 -6.63 1.07
CA SER A 62 -8.49 -6.73 1.42
C SER A 62 -9.09 -5.40 1.88
N LEU A 63 -8.77 -4.31 1.17
CA LEU A 63 -9.26 -2.95 1.43
C LEU A 63 -10.33 -2.51 0.42
N ALA A 64 -11.30 -1.73 0.89
CA ALA A 64 -12.32 -1.05 0.10
C ALA A 64 -11.93 0.40 -0.21
N GLU A 65 -12.65 1.06 -1.13
CA GLU A 65 -12.38 2.47 -1.45
C GLU A 65 -12.57 3.41 -0.24
N SER A 66 -13.39 3.01 0.75
CA SER A 66 -13.61 3.75 2.00
C SER A 66 -12.39 3.76 2.94
N ASP A 67 -11.46 2.83 2.75
CA ASP A 67 -10.28 2.67 3.60
C ASP A 67 -9.10 3.59 3.17
N LEU A 68 -9.24 4.24 2.00
CA LEU A 68 -8.23 5.08 1.36
C LEU A 68 -8.20 6.54 1.89
#